data_AF-A0A0D2Q4L0-F1
#
_entry.id   AF-A0A0D2Q4L0-F1
#
_cell.length_a   1.000
_cell.length_b   1.000
_cell.length_c   1.000
_cell.angle_alpha   90.00
_cell.angle_beta   90.00
_cell.angle_gamma   90.00
#
_symmetry.space_group_name_H-M   'P 1'
#
loop_
_entity.id
_entity.type
_entity.pdbx_description
1 polymer ?
#
loop_
_entity_poly.entity_id
_entity_poly.type
_entity_poly.pdbx_seq_one_letter_code
_entity_poly.pdbx_strand_id
1 'polypeptide(L)'
;SLHLRDSDEETENDSVMMEGDNMTREQIEDEIKKIKEAHAEDEEFPDEVDTPLDVPARKRFAKYRGLKSFRTSSWDPKESLPPEYARIFAFDSFARTQKHVVAKALKVEQEGRDDCAPVGSFARFYIKEVPFHVASNLCAASRTAPIILCGLLQHESKMSVLHFSIKKHDSYDAPIKSKEELIFHVGFRQFVARPIFSTDNINSDKHKMERFLHAGRFSIASIYAPISFPPLPLIALKNAAGTGTPAVAAVGSLRSIDPDRIILKKIILTGYGFFCWVIKVFEDDFTTGLCLF
;
A
#
# COMPACT_ATOMS: atom_id res chain seq x y z
N SER A 1 28.16 -2.74 -32.27
CA SER A 1 29.33 -2.91 -31.39
C SER A 1 29.81 -1.53 -31.02
N LEU A 2 29.52 -1.06 -29.81
CA LEU A 2 30.28 -0.06 -29.06
C LEU A 2 29.74 -0.06 -27.61
N HIS A 3 30.69 -0.07 -26.68
CA HIS A 3 30.60 -0.46 -25.28
C HIS A 3 29.56 0.28 -24.43
N LEU A 4 28.68 -0.48 -23.78
CA LEU A 4 28.01 -0.16 -22.52
C LEU A 4 28.80 -0.84 -21.40
N ARG A 5 29.42 -0.07 -20.50
CA ARG A 5 29.87 -0.46 -19.15
C ARG A 5 30.58 0.74 -18.50
N ASP A 6 29.87 1.38 -17.58
CA ASP A 6 30.40 1.88 -16.30
C ASP A 6 29.16 2.29 -15.47
N SER A 7 28.57 1.37 -14.71
CA SER A 7 28.91 1.04 -13.32
C SER A 7 28.13 1.96 -12.35
N ASP A 8 26.83 1.70 -12.24
CA ASP A 8 25.98 2.13 -11.13
C ASP A 8 26.21 1.16 -9.96
N GLU A 9 27.26 1.38 -9.19
CA GLU A 9 27.44 0.78 -7.86
C GLU A 9 27.35 1.91 -6.82
N GLU A 10 26.69 1.62 -5.71
CA GLU A 10 26.62 2.42 -4.48
C GLU A 10 25.52 3.49 -4.36
N THR A 11 24.25 3.04 -4.27
CA THR A 11 23.27 3.65 -3.33
C THR A 11 22.37 2.64 -2.60
N GLU A 12 22.69 1.34 -2.62
CA GLU A 12 22.00 0.31 -1.82
C GLU A 12 22.61 0.16 -0.43
N ASN A 13 22.54 1.17 0.43
CA ASN A 13 22.98 1.00 1.82
C ASN A 13 22.02 1.60 2.88
N ASP A 14 20.72 1.39 2.69
CA ASP A 14 19.75 1.41 3.80
C ASP A 14 18.55 0.45 3.58
N SER A 15 18.76 -0.62 2.82
CA SER A 15 17.83 -1.75 2.73
C SER A 15 18.60 -3.03 2.49
N VAL A 16 19.42 -3.43 3.46
CA VAL A 16 19.84 -4.83 3.55
C VAL A 16 18.62 -5.61 4.05
N MET A 17 17.68 -5.86 3.14
CA MET A 17 16.62 -6.83 3.34
C MET A 17 17.28 -8.19 3.13
N MET A 18 17.76 -8.80 4.22
CA MET A 18 18.11 -10.22 4.19
C MET A 18 16.83 -10.99 3.90
N GLU A 19 16.78 -11.64 2.73
CA GLU A 19 15.72 -12.58 2.37
C GLU A 19 15.59 -13.66 3.46
N GLY A 20 14.33 -14.00 3.76
CA GLY A 20 13.92 -14.82 4.89
C GLY A 20 14.55 -16.21 4.91
N ASP A 21 15.03 -16.60 6.10
CA ASP A 21 14.40 -17.65 6.93
C ASP A 21 15.28 -18.08 8.13
N ASN A 22 16.39 -17.38 8.43
CA ASN A 22 17.25 -17.73 9.58
C ASN A 22 17.85 -16.50 10.30
N MET A 23 17.07 -15.46 10.56
CA MET A 23 17.49 -14.42 11.52
C MET A 23 17.49 -15.01 12.93
N THR A 24 18.59 -14.85 13.68
CA THR A 24 18.64 -15.33 15.07
C THR A 24 17.67 -14.50 15.93
N ARG A 25 17.12 -15.09 16.99
CA ARG A 25 16.17 -14.40 17.89
C ARG A 25 16.71 -13.05 18.39
N GLU A 26 18.01 -12.99 18.65
CA GLU A 26 18.72 -11.79 19.10
C GLU A 26 18.70 -10.68 18.04
N GLN A 27 18.92 -11.01 16.76
CA GLN A 27 18.86 -10.03 15.67
C GLN A 27 17.46 -9.47 15.46
N ILE A 28 16.42 -10.30 15.63
CA ILE A 28 15.02 -9.87 15.55
C ILE A 28 14.70 -8.90 16.69
N GLU A 29 15.18 -9.18 17.91
CA GLU A 29 15.00 -8.31 19.06
C GLU A 29 15.71 -6.96 18.88
N ASP A 30 16.93 -6.96 18.35
CA ASP A 30 17.69 -5.75 18.04
C ASP A 30 17.00 -4.91 16.95
N GLU A 31 16.48 -5.54 15.90
CA GLU A 31 15.69 -4.85 14.87
C GLU A 31 14.42 -4.25 15.46
N ILE A 32 13.69 -4.99 16.29
CA ILE A 32 12.49 -4.48 16.98
C ILE A 32 12.86 -3.30 17.87
N LYS A 33 13.99 -3.37 18.59
CA LYS A 33 14.48 -2.28 19.43
C LYS A 33 14.81 -1.05 18.59
N LYS A 34 15.52 -1.22 17.48
CA LYS A 34 15.86 -0.15 16.54
C LYS A 34 14.61 0.50 15.94
N ILE A 35 13.58 -0.29 15.60
CA ILE A 35 12.31 0.25 15.09
C ILE A 35 11.57 1.03 16.19
N LYS A 36 11.61 0.58 17.45
CA LYS A 36 11.02 1.30 18.58
C LYS A 36 11.73 2.62 18.87
N GLU A 37 13.07 2.61 18.85
CA GLU A 37 13.88 3.82 18.99
C GLU A 37 13.58 4.80 17.85
N ALA A 38 13.58 4.33 16.60
CA ALA A 38 13.24 5.17 15.44
C ALA A 38 11.80 5.72 15.48
N HIS A 39 10.86 5.00 16.09
CA HIS A 39 9.49 5.49 16.31
C HIS A 39 9.45 6.59 17.37
N ALA A 40 10.17 6.41 18.49
CA ALA A 40 10.28 7.42 19.54
C ALA A 40 10.96 8.69 19.02
N GLU A 41 12.05 8.54 18.25
CA GLU A 41 12.73 9.65 17.59
C GLU A 41 11.82 10.41 16.61
N ASP A 42 10.97 9.72 15.83
CA ASP A 42 10.02 10.37 14.92
C ASP A 42 8.88 11.10 15.66
N GLU A 43 8.51 10.64 16.86
CA GLU A 43 7.55 11.33 17.73
C GLU A 43 8.14 12.61 18.36
N GLU A 44 9.42 12.59 18.73
CA GLU A 44 10.14 13.75 19.27
C GLU A 44 10.56 14.75 18.18
N PHE A 45 11.08 14.25 17.05
CA PHE A 45 11.67 15.03 15.96
C PHE A 45 11.11 14.58 14.58
N PRO A 46 9.90 15.04 14.23
CA PRO A 46 9.22 14.55 13.03
C PRO A 46 9.93 14.99 11.74
N ASP A 47 10.22 14.02 10.86
CA ASP A 47 10.88 14.20 9.56
C ASP A 47 12.30 14.79 9.58
N GLU A 48 12.97 14.86 10.73
CA GLU A 48 14.36 15.32 10.80
C GLU A 48 15.31 14.28 10.20
N VAL A 49 16.26 14.76 9.40
CA VAL A 49 17.27 13.91 8.75
C VAL A 49 18.62 14.59 8.82
N ASP A 50 19.58 13.88 9.40
CA ASP A 50 20.97 14.32 9.46
C ASP A 50 21.60 14.32 8.08
N THR A 51 22.33 15.39 7.74
CA THR A 51 23.14 15.45 6.52
C THR A 51 24.37 14.54 6.67
N PRO A 52 24.66 13.66 5.69
CA PRO A 52 25.84 12.80 5.81
C PRO A 52 27.10 13.66 5.64
N LEU A 53 28.16 13.28 6.34
CA LEU A 53 29.45 13.96 6.21
C LEU A 53 30.15 13.62 4.89
N ASP A 54 29.90 12.42 4.36
CA ASP A 54 30.65 11.88 3.22
C ASP A 54 30.14 12.38 1.86
N VAL A 55 28.84 12.70 1.75
CA VAL A 55 28.20 13.07 0.49
C VAL A 55 27.62 14.49 0.58
N PRO A 56 27.97 15.40 -0.36
CA PRO A 56 27.36 16.72 -0.41
C PRO A 56 25.83 16.65 -0.43
N ALA A 57 25.18 17.43 0.43
CA ALA A 57 23.72 17.44 0.57
C ALA A 57 22.98 17.66 -0.76
N ARG A 58 23.53 18.47 -1.67
CA ARG A 58 22.97 18.69 -3.01
C ARG A 58 22.86 17.41 -3.84
N LYS A 59 23.84 16.49 -3.73
CA LYS A 59 23.81 15.20 -4.44
C LYS A 59 22.82 14.26 -3.78
N ARG A 60 22.86 14.10 -2.45
CA ARG A 60 21.92 13.24 -1.71
C ARG A 60 20.46 13.65 -1.92
N PHE A 61 20.20 14.96 -1.91
CA PHE A 61 18.85 15.52 -2.01
C PHE A 61 18.54 16.08 -3.41
N ALA A 62 19.21 15.59 -4.47
CA ALA A 62 19.02 16.11 -5.83
C ALA A 62 17.58 16.00 -6.35
N LYS A 63 16.84 14.96 -5.94
CA LYS A 63 15.42 14.74 -6.30
C LYS A 63 14.43 15.56 -5.45
N TYR A 64 14.92 16.35 -4.49
CA TYR A 64 14.07 17.14 -3.60
C TYR A 64 13.89 18.55 -4.17
N ARG A 65 12.72 19.16 -3.91
CA ARG A 65 12.43 20.56 -4.24
C ARG A 65 11.90 21.32 -3.02
N GLY A 66 12.33 22.58 -2.88
CA GLY A 66 11.76 23.47 -1.88
C GLY A 66 10.37 23.93 -2.30
N LEU A 67 9.37 23.76 -1.43
CA LEU A 67 8.06 24.42 -1.61
C LEU A 67 7.94 25.57 -0.63
N LYS A 68 7.47 26.73 -1.12
CA LYS A 68 7.19 27.90 -0.28
C LYS A 68 6.09 27.63 0.76
N SER A 69 5.08 26.85 0.38
CA SER A 69 3.98 26.45 1.25
C SER A 69 3.45 25.10 0.80
N PHE A 70 3.26 24.18 1.74
CA PHE A 70 2.72 22.86 1.45
C PHE A 70 1.28 22.92 0.94
N ARG A 71 0.49 23.90 1.37
CA ARG A 71 -0.94 24.00 0.98
C ARG A 71 -1.11 24.69 -0.37
N THR A 72 -0.47 25.83 -0.59
CA THR A 72 -0.81 26.73 -1.71
C THR A 72 0.02 26.54 -2.97
N SER A 73 1.18 25.90 -2.90
CA SER A 73 1.99 25.63 -4.10
C SER A 73 1.26 24.69 -5.07
N SER A 74 1.38 24.87 -6.38
CA SER A 74 0.90 23.87 -7.33
C SER A 74 1.85 22.67 -7.37
N TRP A 75 1.30 21.51 -7.70
CA TRP A 75 2.06 20.28 -7.95
C TRP A 75 1.38 19.52 -9.07
N ASP A 76 2.12 19.10 -10.09
CA ASP A 76 1.55 18.28 -11.17
C ASP A 76 1.61 16.80 -10.77
N PRO A 77 0.46 16.09 -10.72
CA PRO A 77 0.43 14.65 -10.44
C PRO A 77 1.25 13.80 -11.41
N LYS A 78 1.53 14.29 -12.63
CA LYS A 78 2.14 13.49 -13.73
C LYS A 78 3.62 13.80 -14.00
N GLU A 79 4.26 14.59 -13.14
CA GLU A 79 5.62 15.12 -13.38
C GLU A 79 6.74 14.06 -13.24
N SER A 80 6.54 13.04 -12.39
CA SER A 80 7.58 12.03 -12.07
C SER A 80 6.98 10.68 -11.69
N LEU A 81 6.25 10.07 -12.62
CA LEU A 81 5.61 8.79 -12.40
C LEU A 81 6.53 7.62 -12.78
N PRO A 82 6.61 6.57 -11.95
CA PRO A 82 7.30 5.33 -12.29
C PRO A 82 6.69 4.65 -13.52
N PRO A 83 7.46 3.79 -14.23
CA PRO A 83 6.95 3.10 -15.41
C PRO A 83 5.76 2.18 -15.11
N GLU A 84 5.61 1.70 -13.86
CA GLU A 84 4.48 0.88 -13.43
C GLU A 84 3.15 1.64 -13.42
N TYR A 85 3.19 2.96 -13.20
CA TYR A 85 2.01 3.84 -13.29
C TYR A 85 1.41 3.91 -14.71
N ALA A 86 2.16 3.49 -15.74
CA ALA A 86 1.59 3.37 -17.09
C ALA A 86 0.68 2.14 -17.25
N ARG A 87 0.78 1.14 -16.36
CA ARG A 87 0.04 -0.13 -16.45
C ARG A 87 -1.26 -0.12 -15.64
N ILE A 88 -1.39 0.81 -14.70
CA ILE A 88 -2.57 0.89 -13.82
C ILE A 88 -3.76 1.49 -14.55
N PHE A 89 -4.97 1.13 -14.10
CA PHE A 89 -6.21 1.67 -14.62
C PHE A 89 -6.63 2.92 -13.83
N ALA A 90 -6.80 4.04 -14.54
CA ALA A 90 -7.31 5.28 -13.99
C ALA A 90 -8.79 5.47 -14.38
N PHE A 91 -9.59 5.94 -13.43
CA PHE A 91 -10.97 6.36 -13.69
C PHE A 91 -11.02 7.87 -13.92
N ASP A 92 -11.83 8.31 -14.89
CA ASP A 92 -12.13 9.73 -15.07
C ASP A 92 -13.04 10.25 -13.93
N SER A 93 -14.09 9.49 -13.62
CA SER A 93 -14.92 9.71 -12.44
C SER A 93 -15.27 8.37 -11.78
N PHE A 94 -14.63 8.11 -10.63
CA PHE A 94 -14.85 6.88 -9.88
C PHE A 94 -16.29 6.75 -9.40
N ALA A 95 -16.84 7.79 -8.76
CA ALA A 95 -18.19 7.78 -8.20
C ALA A 95 -19.29 7.56 -9.27
N ARG A 96 -19.12 8.13 -10.47
CA ARG A 96 -20.05 7.92 -11.58
C ARG A 96 -19.99 6.49 -12.08
N THR A 97 -18.77 5.96 -12.26
CA THR A 97 -18.56 4.59 -12.72
C THR A 97 -19.12 3.58 -11.74
N GLN A 98 -18.86 3.75 -10.44
CA GLN A 98 -19.39 2.90 -9.39
C GLN A 98 -20.93 2.85 -9.42
N LYS A 99 -21.59 4.01 -9.45
CA LYS A 99 -23.07 4.07 -9.53
C LYS A 99 -23.59 3.36 -10.77
N HIS A 100 -22.92 3.52 -11.91
CA HIS A 100 -23.33 2.87 -13.15
C HIS A 100 -23.15 1.34 -13.10
N VAL A 101 -22.02 0.85 -12.59
CA VAL A 101 -21.73 -0.58 -12.47
C VAL A 101 -22.70 -1.26 -11.51
N VAL A 102 -22.95 -0.67 -10.35
CA VAL A 102 -23.91 -1.18 -9.37
C VAL A 102 -25.33 -1.17 -9.94
N ALA A 103 -25.76 -0.07 -10.58
CA ALA A 103 -27.09 0.00 -11.19
C ALA A 103 -27.26 -1.03 -12.32
N LYS A 104 -26.22 -1.29 -13.11
CA LYS A 104 -26.23 -2.31 -14.15
C LYS A 104 -26.35 -3.72 -13.57
N ALA A 105 -25.63 -4.03 -12.48
CA ALA A 105 -25.75 -5.30 -11.79
C ALA A 105 -27.18 -5.54 -11.28
N LEU A 106 -27.78 -4.55 -10.62
CA LEU A 106 -29.16 -4.62 -10.11
C LEU A 106 -30.20 -4.80 -11.25
N LYS A 107 -30.00 -4.16 -12.40
CA LYS A 107 -30.88 -4.35 -13.56
C LYS A 107 -30.81 -5.77 -14.10
N VAL A 108 -29.61 -6.35 -14.19
CA VAL A 108 -29.44 -7.73 -14.66
C VAL A 108 -30.13 -8.71 -13.71
N GLU A 109 -30.07 -8.48 -12.40
CA GLU A 109 -30.80 -9.29 -11.41
C GLU A 109 -32.33 -9.18 -11.57
N GLN A 110 -32.85 -7.96 -11.82
CA GLN A 110 -34.29 -7.71 -11.96
C GLN A 110 -34.87 -8.21 -13.28
N GLU A 111 -34.12 -8.09 -14.37
CA GLU A 111 -34.57 -8.46 -15.72
C GLU A 111 -34.60 -9.99 -15.92
N GLY A 112 -34.14 -10.79 -14.96
CA GLY A 112 -34.38 -12.23 -14.90
C GLY A 112 -34.05 -12.93 -16.23
N ARG A 113 -32.86 -12.67 -16.79
CA ARG A 113 -32.43 -13.37 -18.01
C ARG A 113 -32.36 -14.86 -17.75
N ASP A 114 -32.87 -15.68 -18.67
CA ASP A 114 -32.78 -17.15 -18.64
C ASP A 114 -31.32 -17.67 -18.48
N ASP A 115 -30.34 -16.83 -18.81
CA ASP A 115 -28.91 -17.14 -18.69
C ASP A 115 -28.33 -16.98 -17.27
N CYS A 116 -29.12 -16.55 -16.28
CA CYS A 116 -28.66 -16.26 -14.92
C CYS A 116 -29.30 -17.19 -13.88
N ALA A 117 -28.50 -17.73 -12.97
CA ALA A 117 -29.01 -18.56 -11.87
C ALA A 117 -29.65 -17.69 -10.77
N PRO A 118 -30.92 -17.94 -10.37
CA PRO A 118 -31.57 -17.15 -9.33
C PRO A 118 -31.02 -17.49 -7.93
N VAL A 119 -31.13 -16.52 -7.02
CA VAL A 119 -30.66 -16.64 -5.63
C VAL A 119 -31.32 -17.84 -4.95
N GLY A 120 -30.52 -18.69 -4.28
CA GLY A 120 -30.99 -19.89 -3.60
C GLY A 120 -30.97 -21.17 -4.45
N SER A 121 -30.54 -21.10 -5.71
CA SER A 121 -30.42 -22.27 -6.58
C SER A 121 -29.13 -23.06 -6.33
N PHE A 122 -29.19 -24.39 -6.42
CA PHE A 122 -28.00 -25.22 -6.49
C PHE A 122 -27.42 -25.18 -7.90
N ALA A 123 -26.26 -24.54 -8.04
CA ALA A 123 -25.55 -24.43 -9.30
C ALA A 123 -24.24 -25.23 -9.27
N ARG A 124 -23.83 -25.74 -10.44
CA ARG A 124 -22.50 -26.33 -10.66
C ARG A 124 -21.69 -25.41 -11.55
N PHE A 125 -20.56 -24.92 -11.05
CA PHE A 125 -19.67 -24.04 -11.78
C PHE A 125 -18.57 -24.82 -12.49
N TYR A 126 -18.36 -24.54 -13.78
CA TYR A 126 -17.24 -25.04 -14.56
C TYR A 126 -16.30 -23.88 -14.86
N ILE A 127 -15.19 -23.81 -14.14
CA ILE A 127 -14.19 -22.75 -14.29
C ILE A 127 -13.16 -23.22 -15.33
N LYS A 128 -12.93 -22.41 -16.35
CA LYS A 128 -11.92 -22.68 -17.39
C LYS A 128 -10.53 -22.29 -16.88
N GLU A 129 -9.51 -22.97 -17.38
CA GLU A 129 -8.09 -22.58 -17.22
C GLU A 129 -7.60 -22.47 -15.76
N VAL A 130 -8.04 -23.37 -14.88
CA VAL A 130 -7.49 -23.47 -13.53
C VAL A 130 -6.17 -24.24 -13.56
N PRO A 131 -5.05 -23.67 -13.08
CA PRO A 131 -3.78 -24.39 -12.97
C PRO A 131 -3.90 -25.60 -12.04
N PHE A 132 -3.24 -26.71 -12.38
CA PHE A 132 -3.33 -27.97 -11.64
C PHE A 132 -2.97 -27.83 -10.15
N HIS A 133 -1.92 -27.06 -9.84
CA HIS A 133 -1.49 -26.82 -8.46
C HIS A 133 -2.59 -26.15 -7.62
N VAL A 134 -3.26 -25.13 -8.16
CA VAL A 134 -4.36 -24.42 -7.51
C VAL A 134 -5.54 -25.36 -7.28
N ALA A 135 -5.89 -26.18 -8.28
CA ALA A 135 -6.97 -27.15 -8.16
C ALA A 135 -6.69 -28.19 -7.05
N SER A 136 -5.46 -28.72 -6.98
CA SER A 136 -5.06 -29.66 -5.92
C SER A 136 -5.16 -29.03 -4.53
N ASN A 137 -4.69 -27.79 -4.38
CA ASN A 137 -4.75 -27.06 -3.12
C ASN A 137 -6.20 -26.77 -2.69
N LEU A 138 -7.07 -26.41 -3.64
CA LEU A 138 -8.50 -26.22 -3.38
C LEU A 138 -9.17 -27.54 -2.93
N CYS A 139 -8.85 -28.68 -3.57
CA CYS A 139 -9.38 -29.98 -3.16
C CYS A 139 -8.89 -30.43 -1.77
N ALA A 140 -7.68 -30.05 -1.38
CA ALA A 140 -7.17 -30.28 -0.04
C ALA A 140 -7.87 -29.36 0.97
N ALA A 141 -7.95 -28.06 0.65
CA ALA A 141 -8.57 -27.04 1.49
C ALA A 141 -10.06 -27.28 1.71
N SER A 142 -10.79 -27.83 0.71
CA SER A 142 -12.21 -28.15 0.84
C SER A 142 -12.53 -29.15 1.96
N ARG A 143 -11.54 -29.89 2.46
CA ARG A 143 -11.69 -30.82 3.59
C ARG A 143 -11.57 -30.14 4.94
N THR A 144 -10.93 -28.98 5.01
CA THR A 144 -10.58 -28.29 6.26
C THR A 144 -11.30 -26.96 6.41
N ALA A 145 -11.59 -26.25 5.30
CA ALA A 145 -12.19 -24.94 5.28
C ALA A 145 -13.29 -24.82 4.20
N PRO A 146 -14.31 -23.96 4.42
CA PRO A 146 -15.33 -23.70 3.42
C PRO A 146 -14.76 -22.94 2.23
N ILE A 147 -15.16 -23.32 1.01
CA ILE A 147 -14.83 -22.61 -0.22
C ILE A 147 -15.96 -21.64 -0.54
N ILE A 148 -15.60 -20.37 -0.72
CA ILE A 148 -16.53 -19.30 -1.07
C ILE A 148 -16.22 -18.85 -2.50
N LEU A 149 -17.26 -18.72 -3.32
CA LEU A 149 -17.18 -18.17 -4.67
C LEU A 149 -17.88 -16.82 -4.69
N CYS A 150 -17.18 -15.79 -5.17
CA CYS A 150 -17.70 -14.43 -5.29
C CYS A 150 -17.69 -13.99 -6.76
N GLY A 151 -18.80 -13.39 -7.21
CA GLY A 151 -18.86 -12.74 -8.51
C GLY A 151 -18.15 -11.39 -8.47
N LEU A 152 -17.39 -11.08 -9.51
CA LEU A 152 -16.69 -9.80 -9.62
C LEU A 152 -17.50 -8.80 -10.44
N LEU A 153 -17.47 -7.55 -10.02
CA LEU A 153 -18.10 -6.46 -10.77
C LEU A 153 -17.23 -6.02 -11.95
N GLN A 154 -17.84 -5.28 -12.87
CA GLN A 154 -17.13 -4.73 -14.02
C GLN A 154 -15.96 -3.84 -13.56
N HIS A 155 -14.76 -4.11 -14.10
CA HIS A 155 -13.49 -3.44 -13.77
C HIS A 155 -12.76 -3.88 -12.49
N GLU A 156 -13.32 -4.79 -11.69
CA GLU A 156 -12.63 -5.28 -10.47
C GLU A 156 -11.45 -6.24 -10.73
N SER A 157 -11.26 -6.68 -11.98
CA SER A 157 -10.08 -7.45 -12.37
C SER A 157 -8.86 -6.57 -12.68
N LYS A 158 -9.05 -5.25 -12.81
CA LYS A 158 -7.99 -4.31 -13.16
C LYS A 158 -7.24 -3.82 -11.92
N MET A 159 -5.95 -3.55 -12.07
CA MET A 159 -5.09 -2.99 -11.02
C MET A 159 -5.18 -1.46 -11.00
N SER A 160 -5.21 -0.86 -9.80
CA SER A 160 -5.13 0.58 -9.61
C SER A 160 -4.49 0.92 -8.26
N VAL A 161 -4.42 2.21 -7.92
CA VAL A 161 -3.98 2.68 -6.60
C VAL A 161 -5.21 2.82 -5.72
N LEU A 162 -5.27 2.04 -4.64
CA LEU A 162 -6.35 2.08 -3.66
C LEU A 162 -5.89 2.85 -2.43
N HIS A 163 -6.77 3.71 -1.91
CA HIS A 163 -6.56 4.47 -0.68
C HIS A 163 -7.50 3.99 0.40
N PHE A 164 -6.91 3.49 1.49
CA PHE A 164 -7.63 3.00 2.66
C PHE A 164 -7.48 3.97 3.81
N SER A 165 -8.60 4.32 4.45
CA SER A 165 -8.57 4.97 5.76
C SER A 165 -8.25 3.91 6.81
N ILE A 166 -7.11 4.01 7.47
CA ILE A 166 -6.61 3.00 8.41
C ILE A 166 -6.33 3.62 9.77
N LYS A 167 -6.68 2.89 10.82
CA LYS A 167 -6.40 3.21 12.22
C LYS A 167 -5.69 2.02 12.87
N LYS A 168 -4.58 2.29 13.55
CA LYS A 168 -3.86 1.29 14.35
C LYS A 168 -4.82 0.68 15.39
N HIS A 169 -4.80 -0.64 15.53
CA HIS A 169 -5.66 -1.33 16.49
C HIS A 169 -5.10 -1.16 17.90
N ASP A 170 -5.98 -0.92 18.88
CA ASP A 170 -5.56 -0.58 20.26
C ASP A 170 -4.84 -1.74 20.97
N SER A 171 -5.05 -3.00 20.53
CA SER A 171 -4.32 -4.16 21.08
C SER A 171 -2.93 -4.38 20.45
N TYR A 172 -2.55 -3.60 19.44
CA TYR A 172 -1.28 -3.76 18.75
C TYR A 172 -0.33 -2.62 19.17
N ASP A 173 0.58 -2.88 20.10
CA ASP A 173 1.47 -1.83 20.61
C ASP A 173 2.65 -1.56 19.67
N ALA A 174 3.12 -2.58 18.95
CA ALA A 174 4.33 -2.46 18.15
C ALA A 174 4.22 -1.37 17.06
N PRO A 175 5.30 -0.61 16.81
CA PRO A 175 5.34 0.38 15.74
C PRO A 175 5.19 -0.31 14.38
N ILE A 176 4.44 0.30 13.47
CA ILE A 176 4.24 -0.17 12.10
C ILE A 176 4.89 0.86 11.17
N LYS A 177 5.92 0.45 10.44
CA LYS A 177 6.66 1.32 9.55
C LYS A 177 5.94 1.42 8.19
N SER A 178 6.01 2.57 7.55
CA SER A 178 5.66 2.69 6.13
C SER A 178 6.54 1.76 5.28
N LYS A 179 5.95 1.18 4.23
CA LYS A 179 6.54 0.15 3.35
C LYS A 179 6.82 -1.20 4.01
N GLU A 180 6.34 -1.42 5.22
CA GLU A 180 6.38 -2.75 5.84
C GLU A 180 5.35 -3.68 5.19
N GLU A 181 5.65 -4.97 5.09
CA GLU A 181 4.73 -5.94 4.50
C GLU A 181 3.56 -6.23 5.43
N LEU A 182 2.34 -5.96 4.95
CA LEU A 182 1.10 -6.23 5.66
C LEU A 182 0.16 -7.07 4.78
N ILE A 183 -0.61 -7.93 5.43
CA ILE A 183 -1.67 -8.70 4.80
C ILE A 183 -2.96 -7.91 4.94
N PHE A 184 -3.50 -7.46 3.81
CA PHE A 184 -4.74 -6.70 3.76
C PHE A 184 -5.89 -7.63 3.37
N HIS A 185 -6.90 -7.67 4.24
CA HIS A 185 -8.18 -8.30 3.96
C HIS A 185 -9.22 -7.23 3.66
N VAL A 186 -9.61 -7.14 2.39
CA VAL A 186 -10.59 -6.17 1.88
C VAL A 186 -11.80 -6.92 1.37
N GLY A 187 -12.89 -6.90 2.14
CA GLY A 187 -14.09 -7.69 1.83
C GLY A 187 -13.76 -9.19 1.69
N PHE A 188 -13.85 -9.70 0.46
CA PHE A 188 -13.55 -11.11 0.12
C PHE A 188 -12.14 -11.32 -0.46
N ARG A 189 -11.36 -10.25 -0.66
CA ARG A 189 -10.01 -10.33 -1.23
C ARG A 189 -8.96 -10.22 -0.14
N GLN A 190 -7.91 -11.02 -0.29
CA GLN A 190 -6.72 -10.95 0.53
C GLN A 190 -5.53 -10.65 -0.39
N PHE A 191 -4.68 -9.70 0.00
CA PHE A 191 -3.46 -9.41 -0.72
C PHE A 191 -2.36 -8.99 0.25
N VAL A 192 -1.13 -9.29 -0.11
CA VAL A 192 0.06 -8.91 0.65
C VAL A 192 0.67 -7.69 -0.04
N ALA A 193 0.82 -6.60 0.70
CA ALA A 193 1.30 -5.35 0.12
C ALA A 193 2.10 -4.53 1.14
N ARG A 194 2.92 -3.61 0.61
CA ARG A 194 3.71 -2.66 1.38
C ARG A 194 3.06 -1.27 1.25
N PRO A 195 2.27 -0.81 2.25
CA PRO A 195 1.55 0.44 2.14
C PRO A 195 2.44 1.64 2.38
N ILE A 196 2.06 2.75 1.76
CA ILE A 196 2.58 4.07 2.09
C ILE A 196 1.53 4.78 2.94
N PHE A 197 1.89 5.12 4.17
CA PHE A 197 1.02 5.90 5.05
C PHE A 197 1.14 7.39 4.75
N SER A 198 0.00 8.09 4.81
CA SER A 198 -0.07 9.53 4.56
C SER A 198 -1.13 10.18 5.43
N THR A 199 -0.95 11.48 5.70
CA THR A 199 -1.92 12.30 6.45
C THR A 199 -3.21 12.45 5.66
N ASP A 200 -4.36 12.34 6.31
CA ASP A 200 -5.63 12.67 5.71
C ASP A 200 -5.96 14.17 5.87
N ASN A 201 -5.81 14.95 4.79
CA ASN A 201 -6.16 16.37 4.77
C ASN A 201 -7.19 16.62 3.67
N ILE A 202 -8.40 17.02 4.04
CA ILE A 202 -9.49 17.29 3.08
C ILE A 202 -9.22 18.57 2.27
N ASN A 203 -8.51 19.54 2.84
CA ASN A 203 -8.31 20.86 2.25
C ASN A 203 -7.05 20.98 1.39
N SER A 204 -6.40 19.87 1.03
CA SER A 204 -5.16 19.90 0.25
C SER A 204 -5.04 18.69 -0.67
N ASP A 205 -4.61 18.94 -1.90
CA ASP A 205 -4.37 17.89 -2.91
C ASP A 205 -3.07 17.10 -2.65
N LYS A 206 -2.20 17.63 -1.77
CA LYS A 206 -0.95 16.99 -1.37
C LYS A 206 -1.09 16.42 0.02
N HIS A 207 -0.58 15.22 0.19
CA HIS A 207 -0.59 14.52 1.46
C HIS A 207 0.83 14.28 1.95
N LYS A 208 1.10 14.60 3.21
CA LYS A 208 2.41 14.32 3.81
C LYS A 208 2.50 12.82 4.04
N MET A 209 3.59 12.20 3.59
CA MET A 209 3.94 10.83 3.93
C MET A 209 4.29 10.73 5.42
N GLU A 210 3.78 9.71 6.09
CA GLU A 210 4.10 9.40 7.48
C GLU A 210 5.10 8.24 7.50
N ARG A 211 6.14 8.30 8.35
CA ARG A 211 7.14 7.22 8.46
C ARG A 211 6.59 6.02 9.21
N PHE A 212 5.71 6.26 10.17
CA PHE A 212 5.05 5.25 10.97
C PHE A 212 3.53 5.48 11.02
N LEU A 213 2.78 4.42 11.29
CA LEU A 213 1.37 4.53 11.62
C LEU A 213 1.22 4.86 13.11
N HIS A 214 0.78 6.08 13.41
CA HIS A 214 0.62 6.52 14.80
C HIS A 214 -0.71 6.04 15.39
N ALA A 215 -0.70 5.75 16.68
CA ALA A 215 -1.89 5.35 17.42
C ALA A 215 -2.89 6.52 17.58
N GLY A 216 -4.18 6.20 17.68
CA GLY A 216 -5.24 7.17 17.96
C GLY A 216 -5.66 8.08 16.80
N ARG A 217 -4.93 8.10 15.67
CA ARG A 217 -5.29 8.88 14.47
C ARG A 217 -5.63 7.99 13.27
N PHE A 218 -6.44 8.53 12.37
CA PHE A 218 -6.66 7.93 11.06
C PHE A 218 -5.60 8.44 10.08
N SER A 219 -4.94 7.50 9.41
CA SER A 219 -4.02 7.79 8.31
C SER A 219 -4.55 7.12 7.03
N ILE A 220 -4.07 7.56 5.87
CA ILE A 220 -4.40 6.91 4.59
C ILE A 220 -3.27 5.99 4.19
N ALA A 221 -3.56 4.70 4.04
CA ALA A 221 -2.68 3.72 3.43
C ALA A 221 -2.95 3.65 1.92
N SER A 222 -1.92 3.88 1.12
CA SER A 222 -1.98 3.78 -0.34
C SER A 222 -1.20 2.57 -0.82
N ILE A 223 -1.80 1.78 -1.71
CA ILE A 223 -1.23 0.55 -2.26
C ILE A 223 -1.67 0.32 -3.69
N TYR A 224 -0.91 -0.47 -4.45
CA TYR A 224 -1.41 -1.10 -5.65
C TYR A 224 -2.21 -2.35 -5.31
N ALA A 225 -3.46 -2.39 -5.75
CA ALA A 225 -4.32 -3.55 -5.57
C ALA A 225 -5.38 -3.63 -6.69
N PRO A 226 -6.01 -4.80 -6.87
CA PRO A 226 -7.17 -4.93 -7.74
C PRO A 226 -8.28 -4.00 -7.27
N ILE A 227 -8.91 -3.32 -8.23
CA ILE A 227 -10.01 -2.39 -7.97
C ILE A 227 -11.15 -3.14 -7.26
N SER A 228 -11.67 -2.54 -6.20
CA SER A 228 -12.83 -3.05 -5.46
C SER A 228 -13.75 -1.88 -5.15
N PHE A 229 -15.06 -2.01 -5.32
CA PHE A 229 -15.96 -0.87 -5.13
C PHE A 229 -16.33 -0.67 -3.64
N PRO A 230 -16.19 0.55 -3.07
CA PRO A 230 -16.65 0.85 -1.71
C PRO A 230 -18.17 0.64 -1.53
N PRO A 231 -18.68 0.52 -0.29
CA PRO A 231 -17.95 0.51 0.98
C PRO A 231 -17.37 -0.88 1.28
N LEU A 232 -16.07 -0.95 1.56
CA LEU A 232 -15.41 -2.20 1.94
C LEU A 232 -14.62 -1.98 3.24
N PRO A 233 -14.91 -2.74 4.31
CA PRO A 233 -14.08 -2.73 5.49
C PRO A 233 -12.72 -3.36 5.17
N LEU A 234 -11.68 -2.85 5.82
CA LEU A 234 -10.32 -3.34 5.73
C LEU A 234 -9.87 -3.85 7.09
N ILE A 235 -9.23 -5.00 7.11
CA ILE A 235 -8.45 -5.50 8.24
C ILE A 235 -7.02 -5.70 7.74
N ALA A 236 -6.06 -5.04 8.38
CA ALA A 236 -4.64 -5.23 8.11
C ALA A 236 -4.03 -6.11 9.19
N LEU A 237 -3.49 -7.24 8.78
CA LEU A 237 -2.80 -8.19 9.63
C LEU A 237 -1.30 -8.12 9.40
N LYS A 238 -0.54 -8.33 10.48
CA LYS A 238 0.91 -8.47 10.43
C LYS A 238 1.28 -9.86 10.91
N ASN A 239 2.17 -10.53 10.16
CA ASN A 239 2.72 -11.80 10.60
C ASN A 239 3.59 -11.56 11.83
N ALA A 240 3.23 -12.18 12.95
CA ALA A 240 4.06 -12.15 14.14
C ALA A 240 5.20 -13.15 13.97
N ALA A 241 6.45 -12.69 14.10
CA ALA A 241 7.62 -13.54 14.03
C ALA A 241 7.54 -14.64 15.11
N GLY A 242 7.31 -15.89 14.70
CA GLY A 242 7.33 -17.08 15.56
C GLY A 242 5.99 -17.68 15.95
N THR A 243 4.86 -16.97 15.83
CA THR A 243 3.52 -17.54 16.00
C THR A 243 2.82 -17.55 14.65
N GLY A 244 2.50 -18.73 14.11
CA GLY A 244 1.83 -18.88 12.81
C GLY A 244 0.44 -18.24 12.70
N THR A 245 -0.02 -17.52 13.72
CA THR A 245 -1.24 -16.72 13.73
C THR A 245 -0.93 -15.24 13.47
N PRO A 246 -1.43 -14.65 12.38
CA PRO A 246 -1.23 -13.23 12.09
C PRO A 246 -1.99 -12.35 13.10
N ALA A 247 -1.34 -11.29 13.58
CA ALA A 247 -1.93 -10.36 14.54
C ALA A 247 -2.66 -9.22 13.83
N VAL A 248 -3.79 -8.76 14.37
CA VAL A 248 -4.52 -7.60 13.84
C VAL A 248 -3.73 -6.34 14.16
N ALA A 249 -3.11 -5.76 13.13
CA ALA A 249 -2.26 -4.57 13.26
C ALA A 249 -3.09 -3.29 13.17
N ALA A 250 -4.05 -3.25 12.25
CA ALA A 250 -4.88 -2.07 12.03
C ALA A 250 -6.23 -2.42 11.37
N VAL A 251 -7.21 -1.54 11.56
CA VAL A 251 -8.57 -1.67 11.02
C VAL A 251 -8.90 -0.41 10.23
N GLY A 252 -9.68 -0.56 9.17
CA GLY A 252 -9.96 0.55 8.27
C GLY A 252 -11.13 0.32 7.33
N SER A 253 -11.21 1.17 6.32
CA SER A 253 -12.14 1.03 5.20
C SER A 253 -11.55 1.60 3.92
N LEU A 254 -12.00 1.08 2.78
CA LEU A 254 -11.65 1.65 1.48
C LEU A 254 -12.31 3.02 1.33
N ARG A 255 -11.48 4.06 1.10
CA ARG A 255 -11.93 5.44 0.95
C ARG A 255 -12.17 5.80 -0.50
N SER A 256 -11.13 5.71 -1.33
CA SER A 256 -11.18 6.08 -2.74
C SER A 256 -10.12 5.32 -3.55
N ILE A 257 -10.21 5.43 -4.88
CA ILE A 257 -9.36 4.72 -5.84
C ILE A 257 -8.92 5.73 -6.88
N ASP A 258 -7.81 6.41 -6.61
CA ASP A 258 -7.38 7.57 -7.39
C ASP A 258 -5.86 7.51 -7.57
N PRO A 259 -5.34 7.22 -8.77
CA PRO A 259 -3.90 7.23 -8.99
C PRO A 259 -3.27 8.63 -8.89
N ASP A 260 -4.09 9.68 -9.03
CA ASP A 260 -3.63 11.08 -9.06
C ASP A 260 -3.40 11.68 -7.65
N ARG A 261 -3.67 10.95 -6.57
CA ARG A 261 -3.44 11.45 -5.19
C ARG A 261 -1.94 11.58 -4.92
N ILE A 262 -1.49 12.81 -4.68
CA ILE A 262 -0.06 13.10 -4.49
C ILE A 262 0.37 12.86 -3.03
N ILE A 263 1.38 11.99 -2.84
CA ILE A 263 2.00 11.72 -1.54
C ILE A 263 3.44 12.25 -1.56
N LEU A 264 3.77 13.15 -0.63
CA LEU A 264 5.09 13.81 -0.57
C LEU A 264 5.81 13.47 0.72
N LYS A 265 7.07 13.05 0.61
CA LYS A 265 7.95 12.87 1.76
C LYS A 265 8.58 14.20 2.14
N LYS A 266 8.29 14.70 3.34
CA LYS A 266 8.94 15.88 3.89
C LYS A 266 10.27 15.46 4.53
N ILE A 267 11.29 16.30 4.44
CA ILE A 267 12.48 16.21 5.30
C ILE A 267 12.76 17.58 5.90
N ILE A 268 13.36 17.59 7.09
CA ILE A 268 13.84 18.79 7.75
C ILE A 268 15.33 18.61 7.94
N LEU A 269 16.10 19.52 7.34
CA LEU A 269 17.54 19.59 7.56
C LEU A 269 17.78 20.57 8.70
N THR A 270 18.22 20.05 9.84
CA THR A 270 18.59 20.86 10.99
C THR A 270 20.03 21.33 10.83
N GLY A 271 20.25 22.60 11.20
CA GLY A 271 21.57 23.21 11.19
C GLY A 271 21.61 24.31 12.24
N TYR A 272 22.71 24.42 12.96
CA TYR A 272 22.89 25.48 13.97
C TYR A 272 22.96 26.85 13.28
N GLY A 273 21.85 27.59 13.29
CA GLY A 273 21.77 28.99 12.88
C GLY A 273 20.70 29.36 11.85
N PHE A 274 20.16 28.42 11.05
CA PHE A 274 19.07 28.67 10.09
C PHE A 274 18.28 27.38 9.78
N PHE A 275 16.95 27.39 9.94
CA PHE A 275 16.06 26.31 9.47
C PHE A 275 15.86 26.41 7.95
N CYS A 276 16.21 25.38 7.18
CA CYS A 276 15.92 25.29 5.75
C CYS A 276 14.97 24.11 5.46
N TRP A 277 13.83 24.38 4.84
CA TRP A 277 12.83 23.37 4.49
C TRP A 277 13.14 22.75 3.12
N VAL A 278 13.28 21.42 3.05
CA VAL A 278 13.51 20.69 1.78
C VAL A 278 12.45 19.59 1.66
N ILE A 279 11.65 19.57 0.59
CA ILE A 279 10.55 18.58 0.43
C ILE A 279 10.90 17.61 -0.71
N LYS A 280 10.76 16.30 -0.50
CA LYS A 280 10.96 15.27 -1.55
C LYS A 280 9.67 15.02 -2.32
N VAL A 281 9.86 14.67 -3.59
CA VAL A 281 9.00 13.77 -4.37
C VAL A 281 9.38 12.31 -4.16
N PHE A 282 8.41 11.51 -3.71
CA PHE A 282 8.56 10.07 -3.70
C PHE A 282 8.52 9.56 -5.15
N GLU A 283 9.49 8.72 -5.51
CA GLU A 283 9.49 7.93 -6.74
C GLU A 283 9.07 6.53 -6.29
N ASP A 284 7.95 6.03 -6.84
CA ASP A 284 7.31 4.85 -6.29
C ASP A 284 8.08 3.56 -6.54
N ASP A 285 8.78 3.12 -5.50
CA ASP A 285 9.16 1.71 -5.35
C ASP A 285 8.06 1.02 -4.53
N PHE A 286 6.90 0.79 -5.14
CA PHE A 286 5.99 -0.25 -4.64
C PHE A 286 6.50 -1.59 -5.17
N THR A 287 7.47 -2.19 -4.47
CA THR A 287 7.76 -3.60 -4.71
C THR A 287 6.54 -4.42 -4.27
N THR A 288 5.64 -4.72 -5.21
CA THR A 288 4.61 -5.73 -5.00
C THR A 288 5.30 -7.08 -5.07
N GLY A 289 5.53 -7.69 -3.91
CA GLY A 289 5.76 -9.13 -3.81
C GLY A 289 4.48 -9.82 -4.24
N LEU A 290 4.36 -10.11 -5.53
CA LEU A 290 3.32 -10.97 -6.09
C LEU A 290 3.54 -12.40 -5.57
N CYS A 291 3.11 -12.66 -4.33
CA CYS A 291 2.87 -14.02 -3.87
C CYS A 291 1.54 -14.48 -4.50
N LEU A 292 1.63 -14.99 -5.72
CA LEU A 292 0.62 -15.87 -6.29
C LEU A 292 0.57 -17.13 -5.42
N PHE A 293 -0.53 -17.30 -4.69
CA PHE A 293 -0.99 -18.63 -4.25
C PHE A 293 -2.13 -19.07 -5.17
#